data_AF-A0A4V1DHK2-F1
#
_entry.id   AF-A0A4V1DHK2-F1
#
_cell.length_a   1.000
_cell.length_b   1.000
_cell.length_c   1.000
_cell.angle_alpha   90.00
_cell.angle_beta   90.00
_cell.angle_gamma   90.00
#
_symmetry.space_group_name_H-M   'P 1'
#
loop_
_entity.id
_entity.type
_entity.pdbx_description
1 polymer ?
#
loop_
_entity_poly.entity_id
_entity_poly.type
_entity_poly.pdbx_seq_one_letter_code
_entity_poly.pdbx_strand_id
1 'polypeptide(L)'
;MTRSAFLSWFHPDLLEDRLLHGCALWQVITALGLPSEATPAPTSWPVSEVSWFGLGLAVGSAKADQQRPAVFRLGSRSLQAQLFCLLDPSQPSGDAADPDPLDPDQWCYWLVPFHQLHPERQTIGVAPLIRAHGAGLRCDQLPSAFRALVSP
;
A
#
# COMPACT_ATOMS: atom_id res chain seq x y z
N MET A 1 4.29 12.52 -11.56
CA MET A 1 3.39 11.69 -12.41
C MET A 1 1.99 12.31 -12.41
N THR A 2 1.14 12.06 -13.42
CA THR A 2 -0.15 12.76 -13.61
C THR A 2 -1.36 11.85 -13.39
N ARG A 3 -2.49 12.44 -12.95
CA ARG A 3 -3.80 11.78 -12.81
C ARG A 3 -4.26 11.03 -14.08
N SER A 4 -3.90 11.55 -15.26
CA SER A 4 -4.22 10.90 -16.54
C SER A 4 -3.55 9.53 -16.70
N ALA A 5 -2.31 9.37 -16.25
CA ALA A 5 -1.60 8.09 -16.31
C ALA A 5 -2.25 7.04 -15.41
N PHE A 6 -2.68 7.44 -14.21
CA PHE A 6 -3.44 6.58 -13.31
C PHE A 6 -4.76 6.11 -13.94
N LEU A 7 -5.55 7.02 -14.50
CA LEU A 7 -6.85 6.68 -15.13
C LEU A 7 -6.68 5.80 -16.38
N SER A 8 -5.57 5.93 -17.11
CA SER A 8 -5.25 5.01 -18.21
C SER A 8 -4.87 3.61 -17.72
N TRP A 9 -4.21 3.50 -16.57
CA TRP A 9 -3.88 2.22 -15.93
C TRP A 9 -5.08 1.58 -15.21
N PHE A 10 -6.00 2.40 -14.68
CA PHE A 10 -7.08 2.00 -13.79
C PHE A 10 -8.46 2.31 -14.38
N HIS A 11 -9.17 1.27 -14.86
CA HIS A 11 -10.44 1.40 -15.58
C HIS A 11 -11.53 2.15 -14.75
N PRO A 12 -12.33 3.05 -15.36
CA PRO A 12 -13.15 4.05 -14.66
C PRO A 12 -14.37 3.58 -13.82
N ASP A 13 -14.73 2.29 -13.79
CA ASP A 13 -16.00 1.83 -13.19
C ASP A 13 -15.86 1.29 -11.75
N LEU A 14 -15.51 2.14 -10.77
CA LEU A 14 -15.12 1.63 -9.45
C LEU A 14 -15.78 2.28 -8.24
N LEU A 15 -16.23 1.39 -7.36
CA LEU A 15 -16.58 1.62 -5.96
C LEU A 15 -15.38 2.18 -5.18
N GLU A 16 -15.63 3.05 -4.19
CA GLU A 16 -14.60 3.80 -3.44
C GLU A 16 -13.47 2.92 -2.88
N ASP A 17 -13.79 1.74 -2.33
CA ASP A 17 -12.79 0.83 -1.74
C ASP A 17 -11.79 0.26 -2.76
N ARG A 18 -12.23 0.08 -4.01
CA ARG A 18 -11.35 -0.39 -5.09
C ARG A 18 -10.48 0.75 -5.60
N LEU A 19 -11.02 1.97 -5.63
CA LEU A 19 -10.25 3.16 -5.98
C LEU A 19 -9.09 3.38 -4.99
N LEU A 20 -9.36 3.26 -3.68
CA LEU A 20 -8.32 3.36 -2.65
C LEU A 20 -7.18 2.37 -2.90
N HIS A 21 -7.50 1.10 -3.09
CA HIS A 21 -6.48 0.06 -3.28
C HIS A 21 -5.76 0.21 -4.62
N GLY A 22 -6.45 0.67 -5.67
CA GLY A 22 -5.84 1.00 -6.95
C GLY A 22 -4.81 2.12 -6.79
N CYS A 23 -5.17 3.19 -6.09
CA CYS A 23 -4.24 4.27 -5.75
C CYS A 23 -3.05 3.76 -4.92
N ALA A 24 -3.29 2.93 -3.90
CA ALA A 24 -2.21 2.35 -3.10
C ALA A 24 -1.19 1.60 -3.97
N LEU A 25 -1.67 0.73 -4.87
CA LEU A 25 -0.80 -0.02 -5.79
C LEU A 25 -0.07 0.89 -6.76
N TRP A 26 -0.75 1.90 -7.31
CA TRP A 26 -0.14 2.88 -8.17
C TRP A 26 1.03 3.60 -7.49
N GLN A 27 0.87 4.01 -6.24
CA GLN A 27 1.96 4.62 -5.46
C GLN A 27 3.15 3.67 -5.31
N VAL A 28 2.88 2.38 -5.04
CA VAL A 28 3.94 1.36 -4.89
C VAL A 28 4.67 1.12 -6.20
N ILE A 29 3.95 0.93 -7.31
CA ILE A 29 4.53 0.76 -8.66
C ILE A 29 5.42 1.97 -8.99
N THR A 30 4.91 3.17 -8.72
CA THR A 30 5.63 4.43 -8.96
C THR A 30 6.89 4.53 -8.12
N ALA A 31 6.78 4.31 -6.81
CA ALA A 31 7.91 4.39 -5.88
C ALA A 31 9.02 3.42 -6.26
N LEU A 32 8.64 2.20 -6.67
CA LEU A 32 9.56 1.13 -7.05
C LEU A 32 10.12 1.27 -8.48
N GLY A 33 9.69 2.28 -9.24
CA GLY A 33 10.09 2.46 -10.64
C GLY A 33 9.66 1.30 -11.55
N LEU A 34 8.57 0.62 -11.20
CA LEU A 34 8.04 -0.49 -11.99
C LEU A 34 7.35 0.04 -13.26
N PRO A 35 7.56 -0.59 -14.43
CA PRO A 35 6.84 -0.21 -15.63
C PRO A 35 5.35 -0.52 -15.46
N SER A 36 4.50 0.51 -15.53
CA SER A 36 3.05 0.40 -15.36
C SER A 36 2.39 -0.53 -16.39
N GLU A 37 2.98 -0.64 -17.58
CA GLU A 37 2.52 -1.55 -18.65
C GLU A 37 2.80 -3.03 -18.34
N ALA A 38 3.78 -3.31 -17.48
CA ALA A 38 4.15 -4.66 -17.05
C ALA A 38 3.46 -5.09 -15.76
N THR A 39 2.79 -4.16 -15.06
CA THR A 39 2.07 -4.47 -13.83
C THR A 39 0.57 -4.41 -14.10
N PRO A 40 -0.10 -5.57 -14.24
CA PRO A 40 -1.54 -5.58 -14.52
C PRO A 40 -2.30 -4.89 -13.40
N ALA A 41 -3.43 -4.27 -13.76
CA ALA A 41 -4.35 -3.76 -12.76
C ALA A 41 -4.77 -4.88 -11.80
N PRO A 42 -4.97 -4.58 -10.51
CA PRO A 42 -5.38 -5.55 -9.50
C PRO A 42 -6.64 -6.33 -9.87
N THR A 43 -6.57 -7.65 -9.77
CA THR A 43 -7.70 -8.58 -10.01
C THR A 43 -8.35 -9.05 -8.70
N SER A 44 -7.73 -8.78 -7.55
CA SER A 44 -8.21 -9.11 -6.20
C SER A 44 -8.19 -7.90 -5.27
N TRP A 45 -9.16 -7.84 -4.35
CA TRP A 45 -9.38 -6.69 -3.47
C TRP A 45 -9.68 -7.15 -2.04
N PRO A 46 -9.19 -6.46 -0.98
CA PRO A 46 -8.29 -5.30 -0.93
C PRO A 46 -6.81 -5.71 -0.80
N VAL A 47 -6.43 -6.87 -1.34
CA VAL A 47 -5.06 -7.38 -1.34
C VAL A 47 -4.67 -7.81 -2.75
N SER A 48 -3.50 -7.38 -3.18
CA SER A 48 -2.92 -7.75 -4.47
C SER A 48 -1.49 -8.23 -4.29
N GLU A 49 -1.03 -9.06 -5.21
CA GLU A 49 0.35 -9.57 -5.20
C GLU A 49 1.20 -8.78 -6.21
N VAL A 50 2.37 -8.32 -5.77
CA VAL A 50 3.34 -7.61 -6.61
C VAL A 50 4.67 -8.36 -6.55
N SER A 51 5.31 -8.50 -7.71
CA SER A 51 6.68 -9.03 -7.80
C SER A 51 7.66 -7.90 -8.11
N TRP A 52 8.71 -7.76 -7.32
CA TRP A 52 9.77 -6.76 -7.54
C TRP A 52 11.15 -7.39 -7.35
N PHE A 53 11.97 -7.42 -8.41
CA PHE A 53 13.27 -8.11 -8.42
C PHE A 53 13.22 -9.56 -7.89
N GLY A 54 12.13 -10.29 -8.18
CA GLY A 54 11.94 -11.66 -7.72
C GLY A 54 11.41 -11.78 -6.28
N LEU A 55 11.17 -10.67 -5.59
CA LEU A 55 10.43 -10.66 -4.34
C LEU A 55 8.92 -10.62 -4.58
N GLY A 56 8.21 -11.65 -4.13
CA GLY A 56 6.74 -11.69 -4.07
C GLY A 56 6.22 -11.03 -2.79
N LEU A 57 5.31 -10.08 -2.96
CA LEU A 57 4.79 -9.22 -1.90
C LEU A 57 3.28 -9.17 -1.95
N ALA A 58 2.64 -9.25 -0.78
CA ALA A 58 1.24 -8.86 -0.68
C ALA A 58 1.18 -7.35 -0.43
N VAL A 59 0.34 -6.62 -1.16
CA VAL A 59 0.04 -5.21 -0.90
C VAL A 59 -1.38 -5.14 -0.37
N GLY A 60 -1.59 -4.47 0.76
CA GLY A 60 -2.89 -4.25 1.37
C GLY A 60 -3.09 -2.78 1.67
N SER A 61 -4.30 -2.26 1.43
CA SER A 61 -4.60 -0.84 1.66
C SER A 61 -5.68 -0.65 2.72
N ALA A 62 -5.60 0.45 3.46
CA ALA A 62 -6.64 0.93 4.34
C ALA A 62 -6.67 2.46 4.32
N LYS A 63 -7.80 3.05 4.72
CA LYS A 63 -7.95 4.49 4.91
C LYS A 63 -8.16 4.75 6.39
N ALA A 64 -7.45 5.71 6.96
CA ALA A 64 -7.74 6.17 8.31
C ALA A 64 -9.06 6.95 8.30
N ASP A 65 -9.97 6.54 9.17
CA ASP A 65 -11.25 7.19 9.41
C ASP A 65 -11.36 7.48 10.90
N GLN A 66 -11.76 8.70 11.26
CA GLN A 66 -11.96 9.06 12.66
C GLN A 66 -13.07 8.24 13.33
N GLN A 67 -14.01 7.69 12.55
CA GLN A 67 -15.13 6.90 13.07
C GLN A 67 -14.85 5.40 13.15
N ARG A 68 -13.88 4.88 12.39
CA ARG A 68 -13.63 3.43 12.29
C ARG A 68 -12.14 3.12 12.30
N PRO A 69 -11.70 2.11 13.07
CA PRO A 69 -10.31 1.70 13.05
C PRO A 69 -9.92 1.21 11.65
N ALA A 70 -8.83 1.74 11.11
CA ALA A 70 -8.24 1.24 9.88
C ALA A 70 -7.67 -0.17 10.11
N VAL A 71 -8.13 -1.12 9.29
CA VAL A 71 -7.76 -2.54 9.37
C VAL A 71 -7.31 -3.03 8.01
N PHE A 72 -6.16 -3.68 7.97
CA PHE A 72 -5.63 -4.34 6.79
C PHE A 72 -6.03 -5.81 6.77
N ARG A 73 -6.31 -6.33 5.58
CA ARG A 73 -6.30 -7.78 5.33
C ARG A 73 -4.87 -8.24 5.05
N LEU A 74 -4.56 -9.45 5.50
CA LEU A 74 -3.27 -10.10 5.24
C LEU A 74 -3.39 -10.98 3.99
N GLY A 75 -2.38 -10.88 3.12
CA GLY A 75 -2.27 -11.68 1.90
C GLY A 75 -1.75 -13.09 2.14
N SER A 76 -1.42 -13.77 1.04
CA SER A 76 -0.92 -15.13 1.07
C SER A 76 0.42 -15.21 1.80
N ARG A 77 0.54 -16.19 2.71
CA ARG A 77 1.77 -16.47 3.46
C ARG A 77 2.86 -17.13 2.62
N SER A 78 2.57 -17.51 1.37
CA SER A 78 3.57 -18.02 0.42
C SER A 78 4.50 -16.93 -0.10
N LEU A 79 4.17 -15.66 0.14
CA LEU A 79 4.96 -14.50 -0.24
C LEU A 79 5.98 -14.16 0.86
N GLN A 80 6.97 -13.31 0.57
CA GLN A 80 8.03 -13.02 1.54
C GLN A 80 7.63 -11.94 2.55
N ALA A 81 6.88 -10.92 2.10
CA ALA A 81 6.46 -9.82 2.96
C ALA A 81 5.09 -9.26 2.57
N GLN A 82 4.48 -8.57 3.52
CA GLN A 82 3.28 -7.77 3.36
C GLN A 82 3.68 -6.29 3.40
N LEU A 83 3.29 -5.54 2.38
CA LEU A 83 3.27 -4.09 2.37
C LEU A 83 1.87 -3.60 2.77
N PHE A 84 1.82 -2.77 3.79
CA PHE A 84 0.61 -2.09 4.25
C PHE A 84 0.65 -0.63 3.80
N CYS A 85 -0.39 -0.16 3.10
CA CYS A 85 -0.51 1.20 2.59
C CYS A 85 -1.70 1.91 3.26
N LEU A 86 -1.44 2.82 4.19
CA LEU A 86 -2.47 3.62 4.84
C LEU A 86 -2.59 4.97 4.14
N LEU A 87 -3.78 5.32 3.67
CA LEU A 87 -4.12 6.70 3.35
C LEU A 87 -4.57 7.40 4.63
N ASP A 88 -3.81 8.40 5.06
CA ASP A 88 -4.08 9.15 6.28
C ASP A 88 -4.43 10.60 5.95
N PRO A 89 -5.72 11.00 6.04
CA PRO A 89 -6.16 12.35 5.72
C PRO A 89 -5.66 13.40 6.71
N SER A 90 -5.08 12.99 7.86
CA SER A 90 -4.45 13.93 8.79
C SER A 90 -3.06 14.39 8.33
N GLN A 91 -2.49 13.75 7.31
CA GLN A 91 -1.27 14.22 6.67
C GLN A 91 -1.60 15.45 5.80
N PRO A 92 -0.80 16.53 5.90
CA PRO A 92 -1.07 17.75 5.17
C PRO A 92 -0.94 17.51 3.66
N SER A 93 -1.94 17.94 2.91
CA SER A 93 -1.95 17.92 1.44
C SER A 93 -2.54 19.22 0.91
N GLY A 94 -1.71 20.26 0.93
CA GLY A 94 -2.12 21.59 0.50
C GLY A 94 -3.41 22.08 1.17
N ASP A 95 -4.19 22.88 0.45
CA ASP A 95 -5.41 23.53 0.93
C ASP A 95 -6.71 22.71 0.67
N ALA A 96 -6.60 21.44 0.27
CA ALA A 96 -7.76 20.63 -0.08
C ALA A 96 -8.46 20.06 1.17
N ALA A 97 -9.79 20.14 1.21
CA ALA A 97 -10.62 19.65 2.32
C ALA A 97 -10.76 18.11 2.35
N ASP A 98 -10.53 17.45 1.21
CA ASP A 98 -10.64 16.01 1.04
C ASP A 98 -9.27 15.36 0.77
N PRO A 99 -9.01 14.13 1.28
CA PRO A 99 -7.78 13.42 0.99
C PRO A 99 -7.66 13.10 -0.51
N ASP A 100 -6.51 13.40 -1.10
CA ASP A 100 -6.16 13.05 -2.47
C ASP A 100 -5.35 11.75 -2.44
N PRO A 101 -5.96 10.61 -2.81
CA PRO A 101 -5.25 9.33 -2.81
C PRO A 101 -4.12 9.25 -3.84
N LEU A 102 -4.00 10.24 -4.75
CA LEU A 102 -2.88 10.36 -5.68
C LEU A 102 -1.71 11.17 -5.12
N ASP A 103 -1.88 11.89 -4.00
CA ASP A 103 -0.79 12.57 -3.32
C ASP A 103 0.03 11.57 -2.49
N PRO A 104 1.30 11.28 -2.86
CA PRO A 104 2.15 10.34 -2.14
C PRO A 104 2.43 10.76 -0.69
N ASP A 105 2.34 12.04 -0.35
CA ASP A 105 2.63 12.53 1.01
C ASP A 105 1.51 12.21 2.01
N GLN A 106 0.32 11.85 1.51
CA GLN A 106 -0.79 11.36 2.35
C GLN A 106 -0.70 9.88 2.70
N TRP A 107 0.27 9.15 2.14
CA TRP A 107 0.41 7.72 2.35
C TRP A 107 1.50 7.38 3.36
N CYS A 108 1.16 6.48 4.28
CA CYS A 108 2.10 5.86 5.20
C CYS A 108 2.20 4.36 4.93
N TYR A 109 3.42 3.82 4.98
CA TYR A 109 3.70 2.45 4.59
C TYR A 109 4.38 1.62 5.68
N TRP A 110 4.09 0.33 5.73
CA TRP A 110 4.87 -0.63 6.52
C TRP A 110 5.19 -1.85 5.67
N LEU A 111 6.48 -2.12 5.47
CA LEU A 111 6.95 -3.35 4.85
C LEU A 111 7.32 -4.36 5.93
N VAL A 112 6.55 -5.43 6.06
CA VAL A 112 6.70 -6.40 7.15
C VAL A 112 6.89 -7.82 6.59
N PRO A 113 8.01 -8.50 6.90
CA PRO A 113 8.19 -9.90 6.55
C PRO A 113 7.09 -10.78 7.16
N PHE A 114 6.59 -11.76 6.41
CA PHE A 114 5.46 -12.58 6.86
C PHE A 114 5.75 -13.37 8.15
N HIS A 115 7.02 -13.72 8.41
CA HIS A 115 7.43 -14.41 9.65
C HIS A 115 7.30 -13.53 10.91
N GLN A 116 7.18 -12.21 10.75
CA GLN A 116 6.95 -11.27 11.87
C GLN A 116 5.47 -11.04 12.15
N LEU A 117 4.58 -11.54 11.28
CA LEU A 117 3.14 -11.42 11.43
C LEU A 117 2.57 -12.68 12.09
N HIS A 118 1.61 -12.52 13.02
CA HIS A 118 0.98 -13.65 13.70
C HIS A 118 0.41 -14.67 12.69
N PRO A 119 0.72 -15.97 12.83
CA PRO A 119 0.46 -16.97 11.79
C PRO A 119 -1.04 -17.16 11.49
N GLU A 120 -1.88 -17.15 12.52
CA GLU A 120 -3.33 -17.41 12.40
C GLU A 120 -4.16 -16.16 12.08
N ARG A 121 -3.56 -14.97 12.13
CA ARG A 121 -4.33 -13.74 11.87
C ARG A 121 -4.58 -13.58 10.37
N GLN A 122 -5.77 -13.12 10.04
CA GLN A 122 -6.18 -12.71 8.69
C GLN A 122 -6.19 -11.19 8.52
N THR A 123 -6.13 -10.45 9.62
CA THR A 123 -6.16 -8.99 9.63
C THR A 123 -5.23 -8.40 10.68
N ILE A 124 -4.86 -7.14 10.50
CA ILE A 124 -4.14 -6.34 11.49
C ILE A 124 -4.65 -4.90 11.47
N GLY A 125 -4.86 -4.31 12.64
CA GLY A 125 -5.20 -2.89 12.77
C GLY A 125 -3.96 -2.00 12.73
N VAL A 126 -4.13 -0.74 12.36
CA VAL A 126 -3.04 0.26 12.32
C VAL A 126 -2.37 0.44 13.70
N ALA A 127 -3.12 0.52 14.79
CA ALA A 127 -2.52 0.73 16.11
C ALA A 127 -1.56 -0.42 16.56
N PRO A 128 -1.93 -1.71 16.44
CA PRO A 128 -0.99 -2.81 16.61
C PRO A 128 0.22 -2.77 15.67
N LEU A 129 0.01 -2.39 14.41
CA LEU A 129 1.07 -2.27 13.41
C LEU A 129 2.10 -1.21 13.82
N ILE A 130 1.63 -0.02 14.24
CA ILE A 130 2.48 1.07 14.73
C ILE A 130 3.25 0.63 15.99
N ARG A 131 2.58 -0.05 16.92
CA ARG A 131 3.22 -0.51 18.15
C ARG A 131 4.35 -1.50 17.88
N ALA A 132 4.20 -2.38 16.89
CA ALA A 132 5.17 -3.42 16.59
C ALA A 132 6.29 -2.97 15.63
N HIS A 133 5.97 -2.06 14.69
CA HIS A 133 6.87 -1.72 13.57
C HIS A 133 7.17 -0.21 13.45
N GLY A 134 6.71 0.61 14.39
CA GLY A 134 6.97 2.05 14.42
C GLY A 134 6.02 2.88 13.55
N ALA A 135 6.35 4.16 13.37
CA ALA A 135 5.46 5.15 12.73
C ALA A 135 5.17 4.89 11.23
N GLY A 136 5.93 4.00 10.59
CA GLY A 136 5.83 3.72 9.16
C GLY A 136 6.80 4.54 8.32
N LEU A 137 6.77 4.28 7.03
CA LEU A 137 7.63 4.83 5.98
C LEU A 137 6.83 5.80 5.12
N ARG A 138 7.51 6.80 4.55
CA ARG A 138 7.01 7.62 3.45
C ARG A 138 7.26 6.94 2.10
N CYS A 139 6.56 7.42 1.07
CA CYS A 139 6.64 6.86 -0.29
C CYS A 139 8.08 6.82 -0.85
N ASP A 140 8.85 7.89 -0.64
CA ASP A 140 10.25 8.02 -1.07
C ASP A 140 11.22 7.07 -0.34
N GLN A 141 10.84 6.54 0.82
CA GLN A 141 11.63 5.60 1.61
C GLN A 141 11.42 4.14 1.19
N LEU A 142 10.34 3.83 0.44
CA LEU A 142 10.02 2.47 0.02
C LEU A 142 11.17 1.78 -0.73
N PRO A 143 11.82 2.38 -1.75
CA PRO A 143 12.84 1.68 -2.52
C PRO A 143 14.01 1.20 -1.65
N SER A 144 14.40 2.00 -0.66
CA SER A 144 15.48 1.66 0.27
C SER A 144 15.06 0.53 1.22
N ALA A 145 13.85 0.59 1.77
CA ALA A 145 13.30 -0.47 2.63
C ALA A 145 13.18 -1.81 1.89
N PHE A 146 12.76 -1.78 0.63
CA PHE A 146 12.70 -2.97 -0.20
C PHE A 146 14.08 -3.55 -0.50
N ARG A 147 15.08 -2.73 -0.85
CA ARG A 147 16.46 -3.22 -1.06
C ARG A 147 17.05 -3.90 0.18
N ALA A 148 16.76 -3.37 1.36
CA ALA A 148 17.19 -3.96 2.63
C ALA A 148 16.54 -5.34 2.88
N LEU A 149 15.34 -5.58 2.35
CA LEU A 149 14.69 -6.89 2.40
C LEU A 149 15.33 -7.92 1.44
N VAL A 150 15.82 -7.46 0.27
CA VAL A 150 16.46 -8.32 -0.74
C VAL A 150 17.90 -8.70 -0.34
N SER A 151 18.58 -7.83 0.42
CA SER A 151 20.01 -7.95 0.75
C SER A 151 20.15 -8.36 2.22
N PRO A 152 20.17 -9.67 2.55
CA PRO A 152 20.36 -10.14 3.91
C PRO A 152 21.74 -9.81 4.48
#